data_AF-A0A962G551-F1
#
_entry.id   AF-A0A962G551-F1
#
_cell.length_a   1.000
_cell.length_b   1.000
_cell.length_c   1.000
_cell.angle_alpha   90.00
_cell.angle_beta   90.00
_cell.angle_gamma   90.00
#
_symmetry.space_group_name_H-M   'P 1'
#
loop_
_entity.id
_entity.type
_entity.pdbx_description
1 polymer ?
#
loop_
_entity_poly.entity_id
_entity_poly.type
_entity_poly.pdbx_seq_one_letter_code
_entity_poly.pdbx_strand_id
1 'polypeptide(L)'
;MRPSYLAIALATTVGLVACAGSPTKSASNLSPEEAITQRINERWQYVIDKDYKSAYAYMTEGTRAILSLAEYESRLRLAQIQW
;
A
#
# COMPACT_ATOMS: atom_id res chain seq x y z
N MET A 1 -17.25 -51.47 -12.56
CA MET A 1 -16.07 -50.59 -12.70
C MET A 1 -16.29 -49.63 -13.86
N ARG A 2 -16.36 -48.33 -13.56
CA ARG A 2 -16.00 -47.17 -14.39
C ARG A 2 -16.48 -45.93 -13.62
N PRO A 3 -15.60 -45.24 -12.87
CA PRO A 3 -16.00 -44.05 -12.12
C PRO A 3 -16.43 -42.96 -13.10
N SER A 4 -17.66 -42.46 -12.94
CA SER A 4 -18.19 -41.37 -13.75
C SER A 4 -17.39 -40.10 -13.48
N TYR A 5 -16.56 -39.71 -14.44
CA TYR A 5 -15.71 -38.51 -14.46
C TYR A 5 -16.47 -37.17 -14.41
N LEU A 6 -17.76 -37.18 -14.06
CA LEU A 6 -18.64 -36.01 -14.00
C LEU A 6 -18.42 -35.13 -12.76
N ALA A 7 -17.71 -35.61 -11.74
CA ALA A 7 -17.54 -34.89 -10.48
C ALA A 7 -16.33 -33.94 -10.42
N ILE A 8 -15.46 -33.92 -11.44
CA ILE A 8 -14.18 -33.17 -11.40
C ILE A 8 -14.27 -31.83 -12.15
N ALA A 9 -15.41 -31.48 -12.75
CA ALA A 9 -15.54 -30.30 -13.59
C ALA A 9 -16.04 -29.03 -12.87
N LEU A 10 -16.26 -29.06 -11.55
CA LEU A 10 -17.01 -27.98 -10.85
C LEU A 10 -16.23 -27.24 -9.76
N ALA A 11 -14.89 -27.21 -9.81
CA ALA A 11 -14.06 -26.66 -8.73
C ALA A 11 -12.96 -25.67 -9.17
N THR A 12 -13.13 -24.95 -10.29
CA THR A 12 -12.05 -24.08 -10.83
C THR A 12 -12.43 -22.63 -11.16
N THR A 13 -13.59 -22.11 -10.71
CA THR A 13 -13.98 -20.71 -11.03
C THR A 13 -14.02 -19.73 -9.86
N VAL A 14 -13.65 -20.12 -8.64
CA VAL A 14 -13.63 -19.21 -7.48
C VAL A 14 -12.19 -18.78 -7.18
N GLY A 15 -11.62 -17.91 -8.01
CA GLY A 15 -10.26 -17.42 -7.81
C GLY A 15 -9.97 -15.96 -8.20
N LEU A 16 -10.93 -15.24 -8.80
CA LEU A 16 -10.65 -13.93 -9.41
C LEU A 16 -11.36 -12.73 -8.76
N VAL A 17 -12.16 -12.92 -7.70
CA VAL A 17 -12.93 -11.83 -7.07
C VAL A 17 -12.14 -11.06 -5.99
N ALA A 18 -10.92 -11.50 -5.65
CA ALA A 18 -10.16 -10.91 -4.54
C ALA A 18 -9.43 -9.59 -4.86
N CYS A 19 -9.38 -9.12 -6.11
CA CYS A 19 -8.73 -7.83 -6.44
C CYS A 19 -9.65 -6.61 -6.47
N ALA A 20 -10.98 -6.78 -6.27
CA ALA A 20 -11.95 -5.68 -6.31
C ALA A 20 -12.37 -5.16 -4.92
N GLY A 21 -11.65 -5.56 -3.87
CA GLY A 21 -11.86 -5.06 -2.51
C GLY A 21 -11.23 -3.70 -2.28
N SER A 22 -11.67 -2.67 -2.99
CA SER A 22 -11.43 -1.29 -2.56
C SER A 22 -12.57 -0.92 -1.60
N PRO A 23 -12.33 -0.76 -0.29
CA PRO A 23 -13.31 -0.07 0.54
C PRO A 23 -13.50 1.31 -0.07
N THR A 24 -14.74 1.66 -0.41
CA THR A 24 -15.13 3.02 -0.78
C THR A 24 -14.73 3.93 0.37
N LYS A 25 -13.50 4.47 0.26
CA LYS A 25 -12.98 5.50 1.13
C LYS A 25 -13.90 6.70 0.92
N SER A 26 -14.53 7.13 2.01
CA SER A 26 -15.36 8.33 2.11
C SER A 26 -14.86 9.37 1.12
N ALA A 27 -15.72 9.78 0.19
CA ALA A 27 -15.40 10.83 -0.76
C ALA A 27 -14.98 12.07 0.04
N SER A 28 -13.68 12.31 0.11
CA SER A 28 -13.16 13.62 0.50
C SER A 28 -13.74 14.60 -0.52
N ASN A 29 -14.30 15.72 -0.07
CA ASN A 29 -14.74 16.80 -0.96
C ASN A 29 -13.56 17.47 -1.73
N LEU A 30 -12.37 16.89 -1.66
CA LEU A 30 -11.16 17.32 -2.32
C LEU A 30 -11.10 16.74 -3.72
N SER A 31 -10.55 17.52 -4.65
CA SER A 31 -10.13 16.96 -5.93
C SER A 31 -9.10 15.84 -5.71
N PRO A 32 -8.96 14.89 -6.65
CA PRO A 32 -7.91 13.88 -6.58
C PRO A 32 -6.52 14.47 -6.35
N GLU A 33 -6.22 15.60 -6.98
CA GLU A 33 -4.96 16.32 -6.87
C GLU A 33 -4.75 16.91 -5.47
N GLU A 34 -5.79 17.49 -4.88
CA GLU A 34 -5.76 18.02 -3.51
C GLU A 34 -5.54 16.90 -2.49
N ALA A 35 -6.22 15.76 -2.66
CA ALA A 35 -6.05 14.61 -1.77
C ALA A 35 -4.61 14.03 -1.84
N ILE A 36 -4.02 13.99 -3.03
CA ILE A 36 -2.61 13.56 -3.21
C ILE A 36 -1.67 14.58 -2.55
N THR A 37 -1.90 15.88 -2.79
CA THR A 37 -1.09 16.96 -2.22
C THR A 37 -1.08 16.90 -0.70
N GLN A 38 -2.26 16.76 -0.08
CA GLN A 38 -2.39 16.59 1.36
C GLN A 38 -1.59 15.39 1.86
N ARG A 39 -1.75 14.22 1.24
CA ARG A 39 -1.03 13.00 1.64
C ARG A 39 0.49 13.17 1.55
N ILE A 40 0.98 13.85 0.52
CA ILE A 40 2.41 14.11 0.33
C ILE A 40 2.93 15.04 1.43
N ASN A 41 2.21 16.13 1.71
CA ASN A 41 2.59 17.09 2.75
C ASN A 41 2.63 16.45 4.13
N GLU A 42 1.59 15.68 4.51
CA GLU A 42 1.56 14.97 5.78
C GLU A 42 2.74 14.02 5.93
N ARG A 43 3.04 13.21 4.90
CA ARG A 43 4.20 12.32 4.92
C ARG A 43 5.50 13.10 5.13
N TRP A 44 5.70 14.20 4.41
CA TRP A 44 6.93 14.98 4.51
C TRP A 44 7.08 15.68 5.85
N GLN A 45 5.98 16.10 6.48
CA GLN A 45 6.00 16.63 7.84
C GLN A 45 6.63 15.62 8.81
N TYR A 46 6.22 14.35 8.76
CA TYR A 46 6.84 13.30 9.57
C TYR A 46 8.33 13.09 9.27
N VAL A 47 8.76 13.25 8.02
CA VAL A 47 10.19 13.17 7.66
C VAL A 47 10.98 14.33 8.27
N ILE A 48 10.45 15.56 8.22
CA ILE A 48 11.05 16.76 8.81
C ILE A 48 11.15 16.61 10.33
N ASP A 49 10.08 16.12 10.96
CA ASP A 49 10.01 15.88 12.40
C ASP A 49 10.85 14.67 12.85
N LYS A 50 11.52 13.98 11.91
CA LYS A 50 12.30 12.76 12.12
C LYS A 50 11.47 11.59 12.68
N ASP A 51 10.14 11.64 12.54
CA ASP A 51 9.25 10.52 12.80
C ASP A 51 9.17 9.60 11.57
N TYR A 52 10.25 8.86 11.35
CA TYR A 52 10.38 7.99 10.19
C TYR A 52 9.39 6.81 10.22
N LYS A 53 8.92 6.40 11.39
CA LYS A 53 7.93 5.34 11.52
C LYS A 53 6.58 5.79 10.96
N SER A 54 6.14 6.99 11.30
CA SER A 54 4.90 7.57 10.76
C SER A 54 5.05 7.86 9.27
N ALA A 55 6.19 8.40 8.81
CA ALA A 55 6.45 8.60 7.38
C ALA A 55 6.43 7.27 6.57
N TYR A 56 6.98 6.20 7.14
CA TYR A 56 6.98 4.86 6.53
C TYR A 56 5.57 4.26 6.41
N ALA A 57 4.65 4.61 7.32
CA ALA A 57 3.27 4.16 7.23
C ALA A 57 2.55 4.64 5.95
N TYR A 58 3.00 5.74 5.35
CA TYR A 58 2.48 6.26 4.07
C TYR A 58 2.94 5.45 2.86
N MET A 59 3.92 4.54 3.01
CA MET A 59 4.38 3.67 1.91
C MET A 59 3.33 2.62 1.55
N THR A 60 3.29 2.24 0.28
CA THR A 60 2.42 1.16 -0.19
C THR A 60 2.90 -0.19 0.37
N GLU A 61 2.01 -1.17 0.45
CA GLU A 61 2.37 -2.52 0.89
C GLU A 61 3.47 -3.13 0.01
N GLY A 62 3.41 -2.93 -1.31
CA GLY A 62 4.46 -3.38 -2.23
C GLY A 62 5.82 -2.78 -1.93
N THR A 63 5.90 -1.49 -1.57
CA THR A 63 7.15 -0.88 -1.12
C THR A 63 7.61 -1.45 0.22
N ARG A 64 6.69 -1.61 1.18
CA ARG A 64 7.02 -2.17 2.50
C ARG A 64 7.46 -3.63 2.46
N ALA A 65 7.05 -4.38 1.44
CA ALA A 65 7.48 -5.76 1.23
C ALA A 65 8.97 -5.90 0.87
N ILE A 66 9.58 -4.86 0.28
CA ILE A 66 10.98 -4.89 -0.18
C ILE A 66 11.89 -3.92 0.55
N LEU A 67 11.34 -2.93 1.25
CA LEU A 67 12.09 -1.92 1.99
C LEU A 67 11.64 -1.95 3.45
N SER A 68 12.50 -2.42 4.34
CA SER A 68 12.19 -2.45 5.78
C SER A 68 12.15 -1.04 6.37
N LEU A 69 11.48 -0.87 7.53
CA LEU A 69 11.49 0.39 8.28
C LEU A 69 12.92 0.82 8.64
N ALA A 70 13.77 -0.11 9.09
CA ALA A 70 15.14 0.19 9.48
C ALA A 70 15.98 0.70 8.29
N GLU A 71 15.81 0.08 7.12
CA GLU A 71 16.50 0.52 5.90
C GLU A 71 15.97 1.87 5.40
N TYR A 72 14.66 2.07 5.44
CA TYR A 72 14.03 3.36 5.12
C TYR A 72 14.57 4.49 6.00
N GLU A 73 14.63 4.27 7.32
CA GLU A 73 15.16 5.20 8.29
C GLU A 73 16.65 5.49 8.06
N SER A 74 17.46 4.45 7.82
CA SER A 74 18.88 4.60 7.50
C SER A 74 19.09 5.49 6.27
N ARG A 75 18.33 5.26 5.19
CA ARG A 75 18.40 6.04 3.95
C ARG A 75 18.05 7.52 4.18
N LEU A 76 17.00 7.81 4.96
CA LEU A 76 16.58 9.19 5.24
C LEU A 76 17.54 9.93 6.17
N ARG A 77 18.19 9.24 7.09
CA ARG A 77 19.22 9.83 7.96
C ARG A 77 20.52 10.15 7.20
N LEU A 78 20.86 9.31 6.21
CA LEU A 78 22.04 9.49 5.36
C LEU A 78 21.80 10.53 4.26
N ALA A 79 20.56 10.67 3.80
CA ALA A 79 20.18 11.79 2.95
C ALA A 79 20.34 13.08 3.79
N GLN A 80 21.47 13.76 3.62
CA GLN A 80 21.62 15.14 4.09
C GLN A 80 20.68 16.01 3.25
N ILE A 81 19.37 15.94 3.52
CA ILE A 81 18.39 16.78 2.86
C ILE A 81 18.63 18.20 3.38
N GLN A 82 19.41 18.96 2.62
CA GLN A 82 19.56 20.40 2.80
C GLN A 82 18.30 21.02 2.17
N TRP A 83 17.49 21.68 3.00
CA TRP A 83 16.27 22.36 2.58
C TRP A 83 16.56 23.79 2.17
#